data_AF-A0A970AU90-F1
#
_entry.id   AF-A0A970AU90-F1
#
_cell.length_a   1.000
_cell.length_b   1.000
_cell.length_c   1.000
_cell.angle_alpha   90.00
_cell.angle_beta   90.00
_cell.angle_gamma   90.00
#
_symmetry.space_group_name_H-M   'P 1'
#
loop_
_entity.id
_entity.type
_entity.pdbx_description
1 polymer ?
#
loop_
_entity_poly.entity_id
_entity_poly.type
_entity_poly.pdbx_seq_one_letter_code
_entity_poly.pdbx_strand_id
1 'polypeptide(L)' 'MPLDYAGQNLRGRSFKGQNLEGANFSYADIRGTNFTEANLREANFTGAKAGLQKSWGLNSF' A
#
# COMPACT_ATOMS: atom_id res chain seq x y z
N MET A 1 -1.36 6.33 18.51
CA MET A 1 -2.48 5.49 18.02
C MET A 1 -2.08 4.99 16.65
N PRO A 2 -2.01 3.67 16.42
CA PRO A 2 -1.67 3.13 15.11
C PRO A 2 -2.74 3.51 14.08
N LEU A 3 -2.33 3.84 12.85
CA LEU A 3 -3.25 4.17 11.77
C LEU A 3 -3.90 2.90 11.23
N ASP A 4 -5.23 2.90 11.07
CA ASP A 4 -5.96 1.75 10.54
C ASP A 4 -6.36 1.96 9.07
N TYR A 5 -5.76 1.14 8.21
CA TYR A 5 -6.03 1.07 6.78
C TYR A 5 -6.55 -0.31 6.35
N ALA A 6 -6.99 -1.15 7.29
CA ALA A 6 -7.41 -2.51 6.98
C ALA A 6 -8.52 -2.56 5.94
N GLY A 7 -8.36 -3.44 4.94
CA GLY A 7 -9.33 -3.65 3.86
C GLY A 7 -9.50 -2.48 2.88
N GLN A 8 -8.77 -1.37 3.03
CA GLN A 8 -8.94 -0.20 2.18
C GLN A 8 -8.34 -0.39 0.78
N ASN A 9 -8.91 0.30 -0.21
CA ASN A 9 -8.31 0.47 -1.52
C ASN A 9 -7.36 1.68 -1.51
N LEU A 10 -6.06 1.42 -1.45
CA LEU A 10 -5.00 2.43 -1.38
C LEU A 10 -4.19 2.52 -2.67
N ARG A 11 -4.73 2.00 -3.77
CA ARG A 11 -4.04 1.95 -5.06
C ARG A 11 -3.57 3.34 -5.50
N GLY A 12 -2.29 3.46 -5.84
CA GLY A 12 -1.72 4.72 -6.33
C GLY A 12 -1.57 5.82 -5.27
N ARG A 13 -1.97 5.57 -4.01
CA ARG A 13 -1.88 6.58 -2.94
C ARG A 13 -0.42 6.86 -2.59
N SER A 14 -0.10 8.10 -2.23
CA SER A 14 1.21 8.45 -1.71
C SER A 14 1.20 8.54 -0.19
N PHE A 15 2.09 7.77 0.43
CA PHE A 15 2.49 7.87 1.84
C PHE A 15 3.96 8.29 1.97
N LYS A 16 4.51 8.98 0.95
CA LYS A 16 5.92 9.37 0.92
C LYS A 16 6.30 10.14 2.20
N GLY A 17 7.36 9.70 2.87
CA GLY A 17 7.93 10.36 4.05
C GLY A 17 7.09 10.25 5.34
N GLN A 18 5.99 9.50 5.34
CA GLN A 18 5.10 9.45 6.50
C GLN A 18 5.60 8.49 7.59
N ASN A 19 5.36 8.84 8.86
CA ASN A 19 5.51 7.88 9.95
C ASN A 19 4.27 6.99 10.04
N LEU A 20 4.40 5.75 9.60
CA LEU A 20 3.37 4.71 9.58
C LEU A 20 3.74 3.56 10.54
N GLU A 21 4.51 3.85 11.60
CA GLU A 21 4.88 2.87 12.60
C GLU A 21 3.63 2.26 13.26
N GLY A 22 3.55 0.93 13.24
CA GLY A 22 2.41 0.17 13.75
C GLY A 22 1.16 0.21 12.87
N ALA A 23 1.18 0.86 11.70
CA ALA A 23 -0.01 1.01 10.86
C ALA A 23 -0.55 -0.34 10.36
N ASN A 24 -1.88 -0.48 10.33
CA ASN A 24 -2.56 -1.70 9.91
C ASN A 24 -2.98 -1.61 8.43
N PHE A 25 -2.28 -2.31 7.54
CA PHE A 25 -2.61 -2.48 6.13
C PHE A 25 -3.20 -3.86 5.82
N SER A 26 -3.66 -4.60 6.83
CA SER A 26 -4.16 -5.95 6.63
C SER A 26 -5.31 -5.99 5.61
N TYR A 27 -5.25 -6.92 4.67
CA TYR A 27 -6.22 -7.08 3.57
C TYR A 27 -6.42 -5.85 2.66
N ALA A 28 -5.59 -4.81 2.77
CA ALA A 28 -5.67 -3.62 1.93
C ALA A 28 -5.16 -3.87 0.50
N ASP A 29 -5.65 -3.11 -0.48
CA ASP A 29 -5.08 -3.07 -1.83
C ASP A 29 -4.08 -1.93 -1.95
N ILE A 30 -2.79 -2.25 -1.86
CA ILE A 30 -1.67 -1.30 -1.87
C ILE A 30 -0.93 -1.27 -3.21
N ARG A 31 -1.57 -1.74 -4.30
CA ARG A 31 -0.93 -1.78 -5.63
C ARG A 31 -0.63 -0.38 -6.15
N GLY A 32 0.64 -0.10 -6.43
CA GLY A 32 1.11 1.21 -6.87
C GLY A 32 1.13 2.28 -5.77
N THR A 33 0.94 1.91 -4.50
CA THR A 33 1.08 2.86 -3.38
C THR A 33 2.55 3.26 -3.24
N ASN A 34 2.82 4.56 -3.04
CA ASN A 34 4.16 5.07 -2.83
C ASN A 34 4.49 5.14 -1.33
N PHE A 35 5.40 4.28 -0.87
CA PHE A 35 5.93 4.26 0.50
C PHE A 35 7.37 4.77 0.60
N THR A 36 7.89 5.48 -0.42
CA THR A 36 9.26 6.04 -0.39
C THR A 36 9.47 6.87 0.88
N GLU A 37 10.57 6.66 1.59
CA GLU A 37 10.91 7.36 2.85
C GLU A 37 9.89 7.19 4.00
N ALA A 38 8.88 6.31 3.87
CA ALA A 38 7.93 6.07 4.96
C ALA A 38 8.54 5.17 6.05
N ASN A 39 8.27 5.49 7.31
CA ASN A 39 8.58 4.58 8.42
C ASN A 39 7.49 3.52 8.54
N LEU A 40 7.80 2.28 8.18
CA LEU A 40 6.88 1.13 8.22
C LEU A 40 7.23 0.12 9.34
N ARG A 41 8.00 0.52 10.36
CA ARG A 41 8.29 -0.34 11.51
C ARG A 41 6.99 -0.86 12.11
N GLU A 42 6.93 -2.16 12.41
CA GLU A 42 5.75 -2.80 13.04
C GLU A 42 4.43 -2.69 12.25
N ALA A 43 4.46 -2.23 11.00
CA ALA A 43 3.27 -2.17 10.17
C ALA A 43 2.78 -3.58 9.78
N ASN A 44 1.46 -3.80 9.85
CA ASN A 44 0.85 -5.09 9.53
C ASN A 44 0.39 -5.12 8.06
N PHE A 45 1.01 -5.96 7.24
CA PHE A 45 0.65 -6.16 5.84
C PHE A 45 -0.03 -7.51 5.55
N THR A 46 -0.52 -8.20 6.58
CA THR A 46 -1.14 -9.53 6.44
C THR A 46 -2.28 -9.52 5.41
N GLY A 47 -2.15 -10.32 4.35
CA GLY A 47 -3.16 -10.40 3.30
C GLY A 47 -3.27 -9.17 2.39
N ALA A 48 -2.37 -8.18 2.52
CA ALA A 48 -2.36 -7.01 1.65
C ALA A 48 -2.06 -7.42 0.19
N LYS A 49 -2.77 -6.82 -0.76
CA LYS A 49 -2.54 -7.00 -2.20
C LYS A 49 -1.51 -5.98 -2.65
N ALA A 50 -0.28 -6.44 -2.86
CA ALA A 50 0.81 -5.65 -3.42
C ALA A 50 1.04 -5.95 -4.91
N GLY A 51 1.95 -5.20 -5.55
CA GLY A 51 2.33 -5.38 -6.95
C GLY A 51 1.94 -4.22 -7.86
N LEU A 52 2.19 -4.37 -9.16
CA LEU A 52 1.87 -3.37 -10.15
C LEU A 52 0.34 -3.17 -10.23
N GLN A 53 -0.10 -1.92 -10.44
CA GLN A 53 -1.44 -1.72 -10.96
C GLN A 53 -1.50 -2.48 -12.28
N LYS A 54 -2.43 -3.43 -12.42
CA LYS A 54 -2.71 -4.09 -13.71
C LYS A 54 -2.95 -2.99 -14.74
N SER A 55 -1.93 -2.67 -15.53
CA SER A 55 -2.08 -1.96 -16.78
C SER A 55 -2.53 -3.02 -17.78
N TRP A 56 -3.70 -2.84 -18.39
CA TRP A 56 -4.07 -3.60 -19.58
C TRP A 56 -3.20 -3.13 -20.76
N GLY A 57 -1.89 -3.33 -20.65
CA GLY A 57 -0.94 -3.29 -21.75
C GLY A 57 -0.87 -4.67 -22.39
N LEU A 58 -2.02 -5.21 -22.81
CA LEU A 58 -2.00 -6.15 -23.91
C LEU A 58 -1.70 -5.31 -25.15
N ASN A 59 -0.41 -5.21 -25.45
CA ASN A 59 0.18 -5.07 -26.77
C ASN A 59 -0.86 -4.88 -27.89
N SER A 60 -1.12 -3.62 -28.25
CA SER A 60 -1.63 -3.31 -29.59
C SER A 60 -0.47 -3.52 -30.57
N PHE A 61 -0.36 -4.75 -31.08
CA PHE A 61 0.32 -5.06 -32.34
C PHE A 61 -0.72 -5.66 -33.28
#